data_AF-A0A9J6ELZ3-F1
#
_entry.id   AF-A0A9J6ELZ3-F1
#
_cell.length_a   1.000
_cell.length_b   1.000
_cell.length_c   1.000
_cell.angle_alpha   90.00
_cell.angle_beta   90.00
_cell.angle_gamma   90.00
#
_symmetry.space_group_name_H-M   'P 1'
#
loop_
_entity.id
_entity.type
_entity.pdbx_description
1 polymer ?
#
loop_
_entity_poly.entity_id
_entity_poly.type
_entity_poly.pdbx_seq_one_letter_code
_entity_poly.pdbx_strand_id
1 'polypeptide(L)'
;MNGQIFVFAGMLEICGNDQQLGNVLAHEMAHCVLGHGAEQVSYAHLIDFALVGFLAAIWAIMPTDGIAVVTHWFFEKVVSLLLRLPYSRKLELEADEVGLQLAAKACFDVREASAFWTKMRLMGNALDDVEFISTHPSHEHRSEHLDNLMNSAIELRKQCHCPRLPPQDPRVLMSMLKEQVKQETLAKQGIVVLQPPR
;
A
#
# COMPACT_ATOMS: atom_id res chain seq x y z
N MET A 1 1.64 -14.98 13.08
CA MET A 1 2.59 -13.98 13.63
C MET A 1 2.25 -13.73 15.09
N ASN A 2 3.22 -13.75 16.01
CA ASN A 2 3.03 -13.70 17.47
C ASN A 2 2.85 -12.27 18.03
N GLY A 3 2.07 -11.41 17.36
CA GLY A 3 1.76 -10.06 17.87
C GLY A 3 2.94 -9.08 17.97
N GLN A 4 4.04 -9.33 17.24
CA GLN A 4 5.17 -8.41 17.14
C GLN A 4 4.92 -7.43 15.99
N ILE A 5 4.87 -6.14 16.31
CA ILE A 5 4.77 -5.05 15.32
C ILE A 5 6.20 -4.61 14.98
N PHE A 6 6.58 -4.73 13.71
CA PHE A 6 7.87 -4.24 13.22
C PHE A 6 7.67 -2.87 12.61
N VAL A 7 8.35 -1.86 13.16
CA VAL A 7 8.35 -0.49 12.61
C VAL A 7 9.73 -0.24 12.06
N PHE A 8 9.84 -0.09 10.75
CA PHE A 8 11.11 0.14 10.08
C PHE A 8 11.61 1.56 10.34
N ALA A 9 12.90 1.75 10.64
CA ALA A 9 13.47 3.07 10.92
C ALA A 9 13.28 4.06 9.75
N GLY A 10 13.37 3.58 8.50
CA GLY A 10 13.12 4.40 7.30
C GLY A 10 11.69 4.95 7.21
N MET A 11 10.72 4.33 7.89
CA MET A 11 9.35 4.87 7.99
C MET A 11 9.28 6.11 8.88
N LEU A 12 10.08 6.14 9.96
CA LEU A 12 10.08 7.27 10.90
C LEU A 12 10.59 8.55 10.23
N GLU A 13 11.54 8.44 9.29
CA GLU A 13 12.08 9.58 8.54
C GLU A 13 11.06 10.18 7.56
N ILE A 14 10.10 9.38 7.11
CA ILE A 14 9.08 9.79 6.16
C ILE A 14 7.87 10.42 6.89
N CYS A 15 7.53 9.91 8.07
CA CYS A 15 6.43 10.45 8.88
C CYS A 15 6.72 11.90 9.29
N GLY A 16 5.87 12.83 8.87
CA GLY A 16 6.03 14.25 9.20
C GLY A 16 5.49 14.66 10.57
N ASN A 17 4.67 13.81 11.20
CA ASN A 17 4.08 14.05 12.50
C ASN A 17 3.57 12.74 13.15
N ASP A 18 3.23 12.83 14.45
CA ASP A 18 2.73 11.69 15.25
C ASP A 18 1.41 11.13 14.72
N GLN A 19 0.59 11.93 14.04
CA GLN A 19 -0.67 11.48 13.48
C GLN A 19 -0.42 10.54 12.28
N GLN A 20 0.53 10.88 11.40
CA GLN A 20 0.96 10.01 10.31
C GLN A 20 1.56 8.72 10.85
N LEU A 21 2.43 8.81 11.85
CA LEU A 21 2.99 7.63 12.51
C LEU A 21 1.89 6.75 13.11
N GLY A 22 0.92 7.33 13.81
CA GLY A 22 -0.22 6.61 14.38
C GLY A 22 -1.04 5.86 13.34
N ASN A 23 -1.28 6.46 12.16
CA ASN A 23 -1.98 5.80 11.07
C ASN A 23 -1.16 4.64 10.49
N VAL A 24 0.16 4.79 10.33
CA VAL A 24 1.03 3.69 9.87
C VAL A 24 1.08 2.55 10.88
N LEU A 25 1.18 2.84 12.17
CA LEU A 25 1.12 1.81 13.21
C LEU A 25 -0.22 1.08 13.23
N ALA A 26 -1.32 1.80 12.99
CA ALA A 26 -2.64 1.20 12.90
C ALA A 26 -2.76 0.28 11.66
N HIS A 27 -2.13 0.63 10.54
CA HIS A 27 -2.01 -0.22 9.36
C HIS A 27 -1.24 -1.51 9.65
N GLU A 28 -0.08 -1.43 10.31
CA GLU A 28 0.68 -2.63 10.71
C GLU A 28 -0.09 -3.51 11.70
N MET A 29 -0.81 -2.88 12.62
CA MET A 29 -1.68 -3.59 13.56
C MET A 29 -2.84 -4.28 12.82
N ALA A 30 -3.38 -3.67 11.77
CA ALA A 30 -4.41 -4.28 10.93
C ALA A 30 -3.89 -5.54 10.21
N HIS A 31 -2.68 -5.51 9.64
CA HIS A 31 -2.05 -6.72 9.09
C HIS A 31 -1.95 -7.85 10.13
N CYS A 32 -1.60 -7.51 11.37
CA CYS A 32 -1.52 -8.47 12.47
C CYS A 32 -2.88 -9.04 12.85
N VAL A 33 -3.90 -8.18 12.98
CA VAL A 33 -5.27 -8.56 13.36
C VAL A 33 -5.94 -9.42 12.28
N LEU A 34 -5.72 -9.09 11.01
CA LEU A 34 -6.27 -9.82 9.86
C LEU A 34 -5.49 -11.10 9.55
N GLY A 35 -4.28 -11.26 10.11
CA GLY A 35 -3.46 -12.45 9.91
C GLY A 35 -2.82 -12.53 8.51
N HIS A 36 -2.67 -11.40 7.81
CA HIS A 36 -2.15 -11.33 6.44
C HIS A 36 -0.80 -12.03 6.27
N GLY A 37 0.09 -11.97 7.26
CA GLY A 37 1.37 -12.69 7.18
C GLY A 37 1.22 -14.21 7.15
N ALA A 38 0.25 -14.77 7.88
CA ALA A 38 -0.04 -16.21 7.81
C ALA A 38 -0.76 -16.57 6.51
N GLU A 39 -1.67 -15.70 6.06
CA GLU A 39 -2.40 -15.87 4.80
C GLU A 39 -1.46 -15.86 3.59
N GLN A 40 -0.52 -14.92 3.55
CA GLN A 40 0.48 -14.80 2.48
C GLN A 40 1.40 -16.01 2.42
N VAL A 41 1.85 -16.54 3.57
CA VAL A 41 2.65 -17.77 3.62
C VAL A 41 1.84 -18.96 3.13
N SER A 42 0.58 -19.10 3.58
CA SER A 42 -0.30 -20.17 3.12
C SER A 42 -0.55 -20.10 1.61
N TYR A 43 -0.80 -18.89 1.08
CA TYR A 43 -1.03 -18.66 -0.34
C TYR A 43 0.23 -18.95 -1.18
N ALA A 44 1.42 -18.57 -0.70
CA ALA A 44 2.68 -18.91 -1.34
C ALA A 44 2.88 -20.44 -1.42
N HIS A 45 2.63 -21.17 -0.32
CA HIS A 45 2.73 -22.63 -0.32
C HIS A 45 1.73 -23.30 -1.26
N LEU A 46 0.50 -22.78 -1.36
CA LEU A 46 -0.49 -23.29 -2.32
C LEU A 46 -0.03 -23.11 -3.76
N ILE A 47 0.52 -21.94 -4.08
CA ILE A 47 1.11 -21.66 -5.40
C ILE A 47 2.27 -22.59 -5.69
N ASP A 48 3.21 -22.73 -4.75
CA ASP A 48 4.41 -23.55 -4.92
C ASP A 48 4.05 -25.02 -5.11
N PHE A 49 3.06 -25.53 -4.35
CA PHE A 49 2.54 -26.88 -4.51
C PHE A 49 1.90 -27.09 -5.89
N ALA A 50 1.08 -26.13 -6.35
CA ALA A 50 0.48 -26.17 -7.68
C ALA A 50 1.55 -26.16 -8.79
N LEU A 51 2.61 -25.37 -8.62
CA LEU A 51 3.74 -25.31 -9.54
C LEU A 51 4.47 -26.65 -9.63
N VAL A 52 4.79 -27.28 -8.50
CA VAL A 52 5.45 -28.59 -8.47
C VAL A 52 4.60 -29.65 -9.19
N GLY A 53 3.29 -29.69 -8.91
CA GLY A 53 2.37 -30.60 -9.60
C GLY A 53 2.31 -30.38 -11.11
N PHE A 54 2.26 -29.11 -11.54
CA PHE A 54 2.28 -28.75 -12.96
C PHE A 54 3.58 -29.16 -13.66
N LEU A 55 4.73 -28.91 -13.04
CA LEU A 55 6.04 -29.30 -13.58
C LEU A 55 6.20 -30.83 -13.67
N ALA A 56 5.71 -31.56 -12.66
CA ALA A 56 5.71 -33.03 -12.69
C ALA A 56 4.87 -33.58 -13.85
N ALA A 57 3.71 -32.97 -14.13
CA ALA A 57 2.88 -33.35 -15.27
C ALA A 57 3.56 -33.06 -16.62
N ILE A 58 4.23 -31.89 -16.76
CA ILE A 58 5.01 -31.57 -17.97
C ILE A 58 6.13 -32.57 -18.17
N TRP A 59 6.89 -32.87 -17.12
CA TRP A 59 8.02 -33.79 -17.19
C TRP A 59 7.58 -35.22 -17.56
N ALA A 60 6.42 -35.66 -17.07
CA ALA A 60 5.84 -36.95 -17.45
C ALA A 60 5.47 -37.06 -18.94
N ILE A 61 5.17 -35.92 -19.60
CA ILE A 61 4.80 -35.87 -21.02
C ILE A 61 6.02 -35.62 -21.91
N MET A 62 6.98 -34.79 -21.45
CA MET A 62 8.21 -34.45 -22.19
C MET A 62 9.42 -34.39 -21.25
N PRO A 63 10.24 -35.46 -21.15
CA PRO A 63 11.33 -35.57 -20.18
C PRO A 63 12.62 -34.82 -20.59
N THR A 64 12.50 -33.68 -21.28
CA THR A 64 13.65 -32.86 -21.70
C THR A 64 13.95 -31.75 -20.70
N ASP A 65 15.13 -31.80 -20.08
CA ASP A 65 15.57 -30.90 -19.01
C ASP A 65 15.58 -29.41 -19.40
N GLY A 66 15.82 -29.08 -20.67
CA GLY A 66 15.87 -27.70 -21.17
C GLY A 66 14.51 -26.99 -21.21
N ILE A 67 13.41 -27.73 -21.40
CA ILE A 67 12.06 -27.16 -21.42
C ILE A 67 11.57 -26.87 -19.99
N ALA A 68 11.96 -27.70 -19.02
CA ALA A 68 11.60 -27.54 -17.61
C ALA A 68 12.15 -26.24 -17.00
N VAL A 69 13.38 -25.84 -17.32
CA VAL A 69 14.00 -24.62 -16.78
C VAL A 69 13.34 -23.35 -17.34
N VAL A 70 13.05 -23.33 -18.65
CA VAL A 70 12.40 -22.18 -19.31
C VAL A 70 10.95 -22.05 -18.85
N THR A 71 10.23 -23.17 -18.71
CA THR A 71 8.86 -23.17 -18.19
C THR A 71 8.82 -22.74 -16.72
N HIS A 72 9.75 -23.17 -15.88
CA HIS A 72 9.83 -22.71 -14.49
C HIS A 72 10.04 -21.19 -14.38
N TRP A 73 11.04 -20.63 -15.08
CA TRP A 73 11.31 -19.19 -15.02
C TRP A 73 10.14 -18.34 -15.55
N PHE A 74 9.56 -18.75 -16.68
CA PHE A 74 8.42 -18.06 -17.26
C PHE A 74 7.20 -18.14 -16.34
N PHE A 75 6.92 -19.32 -15.78
CA PHE A 75 5.79 -19.53 -14.90
C PHE A 75 5.91 -18.75 -13.59
N GLU A 76 7.08 -18.72 -12.96
CA GLU A 76 7.31 -17.88 -11.76
C GLU A 76 7.01 -16.40 -12.02
N LYS A 77 7.46 -15.86 -13.16
CA LYS A 77 7.18 -14.47 -13.53
C LYS A 77 5.69 -14.23 -13.79
N VAL A 78 5.04 -15.15 -14.51
CA VAL A 78 3.60 -15.07 -14.83
C VAL A 78 2.76 -15.17 -13.56
N VAL A 79 3.04 -16.13 -12.68
CA VAL A 79 2.36 -16.32 -11.40
C VAL A 79 2.57 -15.14 -10.48
N SER A 80 3.80 -14.63 -10.38
CA SER A 80 4.08 -13.46 -9.55
C SER A 80 3.27 -12.25 -10.00
N LEU A 81 3.21 -12.00 -11.32
CA LEU A 81 2.53 -10.85 -11.88
C LEU A 81 0.99 -10.99 -11.81
N LEU A 82 0.47 -12.17 -12.12
CA LEU A 82 -0.97 -12.41 -12.27
C LEU A 82 -1.67 -12.81 -10.98
N LEU A 83 -0.96 -13.43 -10.04
CA LEU A 83 -1.56 -14.00 -8.83
C LEU A 83 -1.03 -13.36 -7.56
N ARG A 84 0.29 -13.18 -7.41
CA ARG A 84 0.87 -12.63 -6.17
C ARG A 84 0.62 -11.13 -6.02
N LEU A 85 0.84 -10.33 -7.08
CA LEU A 85 0.63 -8.87 -7.02
C LEU A 85 -0.82 -8.42 -6.75
N PRO A 86 -1.85 -8.88 -7.49
CA PRO A 86 -3.22 -8.44 -7.21
C PRO A 86 -3.70 -8.90 -5.83
N TYR A 87 -3.26 -10.08 -5.39
CA TYR A 87 -3.55 -10.59 -4.06
C TYR A 87 -2.91 -9.71 -2.97
N SER A 88 -1.62 -9.38 -3.10
CA SER A 88 -0.95 -8.43 -2.18
C SER A 88 -1.66 -7.08 -2.12
N ARG A 89 -2.08 -6.52 -3.26
CA ARG A 89 -2.87 -5.26 -3.29
C ARG A 89 -4.18 -5.38 -2.51
N LYS A 90 -4.87 -6.52 -2.60
CA LYS A 90 -6.10 -6.78 -1.84
C LYS A 90 -5.83 -6.74 -0.33
N LEU A 91 -4.76 -7.39 0.13
CA LEU A 91 -4.37 -7.39 1.54
C LEU A 91 -4.03 -5.97 2.04
N GLU A 92 -3.35 -5.15 1.23
CA GLU A 92 -3.08 -3.76 1.59
C GLU A 92 -4.35 -2.92 1.72
N LEU A 93 -5.34 -3.09 0.84
CA LEU A 93 -6.62 -2.37 0.93
C LEU A 93 -7.44 -2.78 2.17
N GLU A 94 -7.42 -4.07 2.52
CA GLU A 94 -8.07 -4.57 3.74
C GLU A 94 -7.38 -4.02 5.00
N ALA A 95 -6.04 -3.97 4.99
CA ALA A 95 -5.26 -3.36 6.06
C ALA A 95 -5.45 -1.84 6.15
N ASP A 96 -5.60 -1.13 5.02
CA ASP A 96 -5.95 0.28 4.98
C ASP A 96 -7.31 0.54 5.64
N GLU A 97 -8.33 -0.25 5.31
CA GLU A 97 -9.68 -0.09 5.86
C GLU A 97 -9.71 -0.33 7.37
N VAL A 98 -9.18 -1.47 7.82
CA VAL A 98 -9.16 -1.82 9.24
C VAL A 98 -8.22 -0.90 10.02
N GLY A 99 -7.07 -0.56 9.45
CA GLY A 99 -6.09 0.37 10.03
C GLY A 99 -6.69 1.75 10.24
N LEU A 100 -7.44 2.26 9.26
CA LEU A 100 -8.15 3.55 9.38
C LEU A 100 -9.19 3.52 10.52
N GLN A 101 -9.90 2.40 10.69
CA GLN A 101 -10.84 2.22 11.80
C GLN A 101 -10.13 2.14 13.17
N LEU A 102 -8.98 1.47 13.24
CA LEU A 102 -8.15 1.40 14.45
C LEU A 102 -7.61 2.79 14.82
N ALA A 103 -7.08 3.53 13.85
CA ALA A 103 -6.61 4.90 14.02
C ALA A 103 -7.76 5.84 14.47
N ALA A 104 -8.95 5.69 13.89
CA ALA A 104 -10.14 6.42 14.31
C ALA A 104 -10.48 6.17 15.78
N LYS A 105 -10.52 4.90 16.21
CA LYS A 105 -10.80 4.50 17.59
C LYS A 105 -9.73 4.98 18.57
N ALA A 106 -8.47 5.04 18.13
CA ALA A 106 -7.35 5.57 18.89
C ALA A 106 -7.26 7.11 18.86
N CYS A 107 -8.22 7.79 18.23
CA CYS A 107 -8.30 9.25 18.12
C CYS A 107 -7.15 9.92 17.34
N PHE A 108 -6.47 9.20 16.44
CA PHE A 108 -5.51 9.75 15.48
C PHE A 108 -6.18 10.38 14.26
N ASP A 109 -5.69 11.53 13.79
CA ASP A 109 -6.25 12.23 12.63
C ASP A 109 -6.21 11.33 11.40
N VAL A 110 -7.34 10.71 11.09
CA VAL A 110 -7.50 9.74 10.00
C VAL A 110 -7.30 10.36 8.61
N ARG A 111 -7.36 11.70 8.51
CA ARG A 111 -7.07 12.42 7.26
C ARG A 111 -5.59 12.34 6.90
N GLU A 112 -4.73 12.16 7.89
CA GLU A 112 -3.29 12.00 7.69
C GLU A 112 -2.92 10.68 7.02
N ALA A 113 -3.77 9.64 7.08
CA ALA A 113 -3.54 8.39 6.34
C ALA A 113 -3.53 8.65 4.82
N SER A 114 -4.60 9.28 4.29
CA SER A 114 -4.68 9.62 2.86
C SER A 114 -3.58 10.60 2.44
N ALA A 115 -3.27 11.58 3.31
CA ALA A 115 -2.20 12.53 3.05
C ALA A 115 -0.82 11.85 2.99
N PHE A 116 -0.54 10.93 3.91
CA PHE A 116 0.69 10.14 3.96
C PHE A 116 0.88 9.32 2.68
N TRP A 117 -0.12 8.54 2.27
CA TRP A 117 -0.01 7.74 1.04
C TRP A 117 0.09 8.59 -0.23
N THR A 118 -0.55 9.77 -0.24
CA THR A 118 -0.37 10.74 -1.33
C THR A 118 1.06 11.24 -1.38
N LYS A 119 1.66 11.56 -0.22
CA LYS A 119 3.07 11.97 -0.11
C LYS A 119 4.00 10.86 -0.61
N MET A 120 3.78 9.61 -0.19
CA MET A 120 4.55 8.45 -0.64
C MET A 120 4.55 8.32 -2.17
N ARG A 121 3.37 8.45 -2.79
CA ARG A 121 3.26 8.42 -4.25
C ARG A 121 4.04 9.55 -4.93
N LEU A 122 3.99 10.76 -4.37
CA LEU A 122 4.70 11.92 -4.94
C LEU A 122 6.21 11.78 -4.85
N MET A 123 6.73 11.10 -3.82
CA MET A 123 8.15 10.82 -3.67
C MET A 123 8.62 9.75 -4.67
N GLY A 124 7.72 8.87 -5.12
CA GLY A 124 7.97 7.92 -6.22
C GLY A 124 9.21 7.07 -5.99
N ASN A 125 10.01 6.90 -7.05
CA ASN A 125 11.20 6.04 -7.04
C ASN A 125 12.30 6.47 -6.06
N ALA A 126 12.24 7.70 -5.52
CA ALA A 126 13.17 8.14 -4.48
C ALA A 126 13.05 7.31 -3.18
N LEU A 127 11.97 6.53 -3.06
CA LEU A 127 11.70 5.65 -1.92
C LEU A 127 11.75 4.15 -2.27
N ASP A 128 12.14 3.78 -3.49
CA ASP A 128 12.16 2.36 -3.90
C ASP A 128 13.14 1.53 -3.03
N ASP A 129 14.21 2.15 -2.53
CA ASP A 129 15.18 1.54 -1.63
C ASP A 129 14.71 1.50 -0.15
N VAL A 130 13.56 2.09 0.18
CA VAL A 130 13.01 2.03 1.54
C VAL A 130 12.30 0.70 1.75
N GLU A 131 12.79 -0.07 2.72
CA GLU A 131 12.27 -1.40 3.07
C GLU A 131 10.74 -1.43 3.21
N PHE A 132 10.15 -0.40 3.82
CA PHE A 132 8.70 -0.30 3.96
C PHE A 132 7.96 -0.23 2.61
N ILE A 133 8.48 0.48 1.61
CA ILE A 133 7.85 0.53 0.28
C ILE A 133 8.01 -0.80 -0.46
N SER A 134 9.10 -1.52 -0.21
CA SER A 134 9.30 -2.86 -0.74
C SER A 134 8.26 -3.85 -0.18
N THR A 135 7.89 -3.73 1.10
CA THR A 135 6.87 -4.60 1.71
C THR A 135 5.43 -4.09 1.55
N HIS A 136 5.23 -2.76 1.45
CA HIS A 136 3.94 -2.10 1.29
C HIS A 136 3.93 -1.18 0.06
N PRO A 137 3.77 -1.74 -1.15
CA PRO A 137 3.79 -0.95 -2.37
C PRO A 137 2.64 0.06 -2.39
N SER A 138 2.99 1.35 -2.50
CA SER A 138 2.04 2.43 -2.72
C SER A 138 1.48 2.33 -4.15
N HIS A 139 0.30 1.75 -4.29
CA HIS A 139 -0.42 1.64 -5.55
C HIS A 139 -1.37 2.82 -5.73
N GLU A 140 -1.68 3.15 -7.00
CA GLU A 140 -2.29 4.43 -7.40
C GLU A 140 -3.61 4.76 -6.67
N HIS A 141 -4.34 3.73 -6.23
CA HIS A 141 -5.67 3.83 -5.68
C HIS A 141 -5.75 3.85 -4.14
N ARG A 142 -4.65 3.71 -3.38
CA ARG A 142 -4.73 3.67 -1.90
C ARG A 142 -5.30 4.94 -1.29
N SER A 143 -4.77 6.10 -1.70
CA SER A 143 -5.24 7.38 -1.19
C SER A 143 -6.72 7.61 -1.53
N GLU A 144 -7.13 7.23 -2.75
CA GLU A 144 -8.53 7.33 -3.21
C GLU A 144 -9.45 6.40 -2.41
N HIS A 145 -8.99 5.17 -2.14
CA HIS A 145 -9.71 4.22 -1.30
C HIS A 145 -9.91 4.78 0.11
N LEU A 146 -8.86 5.32 0.73
CA LEU A 146 -8.95 5.95 2.06
C LEU A 146 -9.83 7.20 2.08
N ASP A 147 -9.80 8.00 1.01
CA ASP A 147 -10.68 9.16 0.88
C ASP A 147 -12.15 8.76 0.81
N ASN A 148 -12.47 7.64 0.16
CA ASN A 148 -13.84 7.09 0.13
C ASN A 148 -14.31 6.61 1.52
N LEU A 149 -13.40 6.13 2.36
CA LEU A 149 -13.69 5.67 3.72
C LEU A 149 -13.71 6.81 4.76
N MET A 150 -13.25 8.01 4.38
CA MET A 150 -12.97 9.10 5.32
C MET A 150 -14.19 9.52 6.14
N ASN A 151 -15.36 9.62 5.51
CA ASN A 151 -16.58 10.02 6.20
C ASN A 151 -16.92 9.02 7.32
N SER A 152 -16.88 7.72 7.01
CA SER A 152 -17.11 6.66 7.99
C SER A 152 -16.09 6.68 9.12
N ALA A 153 -14.81 6.90 8.81
CA ALA A 153 -13.75 6.98 9.82
C ALA A 153 -13.91 8.20 10.74
N ILE A 154 -14.29 9.37 10.20
CA ILE A 154 -14.57 10.57 10.99
C ILE A 154 -15.82 10.37 11.87
N GLU A 155 -16.86 9.73 11.37
CA GLU A 155 -18.03 9.39 12.19
C GLU A 155 -17.67 8.41 13.31
N LEU A 156 -16.85 7.40 13.04
CA LEU A 156 -16.34 6.48 14.05
C LEU A 156 -15.56 7.20 15.15
N ARG A 157 -14.68 8.16 14.79
CA ARG A 157 -14.01 9.01 15.79
C ARG A 157 -14.99 9.75 16.70
N LYS A 158 -16.07 10.31 16.12
CA LYS A 158 -17.10 11.03 16.89
C LYS A 158 -17.81 10.08 17.87
N GLN A 159 -18.14 8.87 17.43
CA GLN A 159 -18.76 7.85 18.28
C GLN A 159 -17.84 7.42 19.44
N CYS A 160 -16.52 7.40 19.21
CA CYS A 160 -15.52 7.16 20.24
C CYS A 160 -15.24 8.36 21.16
N HIS A 161 -16.00 9.46 21.05
CA HIS A 161 -15.82 10.69 21.84
C HIS A 161 -14.41 11.31 21.71
N CYS A 162 -13.77 11.12 20.56
CA CYS A 162 -12.44 11.67 20.31
C CYS A 162 -12.44 13.20 20.26
N PRO A 163 -11.27 13.85 20.54
CA PRO A 163 -11.11 15.28 20.35
C PRO A 163 -11.43 15.73 18.92
N ARG A 164 -11.88 16.97 18.79
CA ARG A 164 -12.14 17.59 17.49
C ARG A 164 -10.86 17.63 16.66
N LEU A 165 -11.04 17.34 15.37
CA LEU A 165 -9.96 17.40 14.40
C LEU A 165 -9.49 18.85 14.19
N PRO A 166 -8.19 19.07 13.92
CA PRO A 166 -7.68 20.37 13.50
C PRO A 166 -8.46 20.94 12.31
N PRO A 167 -8.62 22.28 12.24
CA PRO A 167 -9.39 22.93 11.17
C PRO A 167 -8.77 22.74 9.79
N GLN A 168 -7.45 22.59 9.73
CA GLN A 168 -6.72 22.35 8.50
C GLN A 168 -6.80 20.85 8.14
N ASP A 169 -7.28 20.57 6.94
CA ASP A 169 -7.29 19.21 6.38
C ASP A 169 -5.97 18.96 5.64
N PRO A 170 -5.13 18.00 6.07
CA PRO A 170 -3.83 17.73 5.46
C PRO A 170 -3.95 17.28 3.99
N ARG A 171 -5.10 16.74 3.58
CA ARG A 171 -5.34 16.31 2.19
C ARG A 171 -5.39 17.48 1.22
N VAL A 172 -5.80 18.66 1.69
CA VAL A 172 -5.80 19.89 0.87
C VAL A 172 -4.38 20.35 0.57
N LEU A 173 -3.47 20.23 1.55
CA LEU A 173 -2.06 20.53 1.31
C LEU A 173 -1.46 19.56 0.28
N MET A 174 -1.78 18.27 0.40
CA MET A 174 -1.30 17.25 -0.53
C MET A 174 -1.87 17.41 -1.94
N SER A 175 -3.13 17.86 -2.09
CA SER A 175 -3.70 18.14 -3.42
C SER A 175 -3.03 19.33 -4.10
N MET A 176 -2.71 20.39 -3.34
CA MET A 176 -1.91 21.51 -3.86
C MET A 176 -0.50 21.08 -4.27
N LEU A 177 0.16 20.25 -3.45
CA LEU A 177 1.49 19.72 -3.77
C LEU A 177 1.45 18.84 -5.02
N LYS A 178 0.42 18.00 -5.17
CA LYS A 178 0.20 17.16 -6.36
C LYS A 178 0.11 18.01 -7.63
N GLU A 179 -0.65 19.10 -7.59
CA GLU A 179 -0.76 20.01 -8.73
C GLU A 179 0.56 20.73 -9.02
N GLN A 180 1.30 21.17 -8.00
CA GLN A 180 2.63 21.77 -8.18
C GLN A 180 3.61 20.81 -8.87
N VAL A 181 3.74 19.57 -8.36
CA VAL A 181 4.60 18.54 -8.95
C VAL A 181 4.20 18.24 -10.39
N LYS A 182 2.89 18.20 -10.68
CA LYS A 182 2.37 18.01 -12.03
C LYS A 182 2.77 19.17 -12.96
N GLN A 183 2.63 20.42 -12.52
CA GLN A 183 3.03 21.59 -13.29
C GLN A 183 4.54 21.61 -13.55
N GLU A 184 5.37 21.29 -12.56
CA GLU A 184 6.82 21.17 -12.73
C GLU A 184 7.21 20.05 -13.70
N THR A 185 6.53 18.91 -13.62
CA THR A 185 6.76 17.78 -14.53
C THR A 185 6.41 18.16 -15.97
N LEU A 186 5.27 18.83 -16.17
CA LEU A 186 4.84 19.32 -17.48
C LEU A 186 5.80 20.40 -18.02
N ALA A 187 6.26 21.31 -17.17
CA ALA A 187 7.26 22.32 -17.53
C ALA A 187 8.59 21.68 -17.95
N LYS A 188 9.07 20.64 -17.24
CA LYS A 188 10.26 19.86 -17.61
C LYS A 188 10.09 19.11 -18.93
N GLN A 189 8.87 18.75 -19.30
CA GLN A 189 8.53 18.12 -20.58
C GLN A 189 8.26 19.14 -21.70
N GLY A 190 8.43 20.45 -21.45
CA GLY A 190 8.20 21.50 -22.44
C GLY A 190 6.72 21.80 -22.72
N ILE A 191 5.81 21.28 -21.89
CA ILE A 191 4.36 21.50 -22.01
C ILE A 191 3.97 22.69 -21.12
N VAL A 192 3.66 23.84 -21.75
CA VAL A 192 3.15 25.02 -21.05
C VAL A 192 1.66 24.88 -20.83
N VAL A 193 1.24 24.71 -19.57
CA VAL A 193 -0.18 24.74 -19.21
C VAL A 193 -0.62 26.20 -19.12
N LEU A 194 -1.36 26.67 -20.13
CA LEU A 194 -1.99 27.99 -20.09
C LEU A 194 -3.10 27.97 -19.02
N GLN A 195 -2.93 28.74 -17.94
CA GLN A 195 -4.01 28.97 -16.99
C GLN A 195 -5.16 29.74 -17.68
N PRO A 196 -6.43 29.32 -17.54
CA PRO A 196 -7.54 30.11 -18.04
C PRO A 196 -7.60 31.45 -17.28
N PRO A 197 -7.99 32.55 -17.96
CA PRO A 197 -8.08 33.86 -17.34
C PRO A 197 -9.08 33.85 -16.18
N ARG A 198 -8.72 34.54 -15.08
CA ARG A 198 -9.54 34.73 -13.87
C ARG A 198 -10.82 35.51 -14.16
#